data_AF-A0A6V8EK04-F1
#
_entry.id   AF-A0A6V8EK04-F1
#
_cell.length_a   1.000
_cell.length_b   1.000
_cell.length_c   1.000
_cell.angle_alpha   90.00
_cell.angle_beta   90.00
_cell.angle_gamma   90.00
#
_symmetry.space_group_name_H-M   'P 1'
#
loop_
_entity.id
_entity.type
_entity.pdbx_description
1 polymer ?
#
loop_
_entity_poly.entity_id
_entity_poly.type
_entity_poly.pdbx_seq_one_letter_code
_entity_poly.pdbx_strand_id
1 'polypeptide(L)' 'MNNRKTTSILVSILMLTMLAIPVLGNDAGSGGDAGNTSSNATNLPATNATYYGNLTASSDTSDYYSV' A
#
# COMPACT_ATOMS: atom_id res chain seq x y z
N MET A 1 1.55 6.70 39.31
CA MET A 1 0.58 7.28 38.35
C MET A 1 1.21 7.40 36.95
N ASN A 2 1.68 6.28 36.39
CA ASN A 2 2.65 6.33 35.27
C ASN A 2 2.24 5.37 34.14
N ASN A 3 1.67 4.21 34.48
CA ASN A 3 1.36 3.14 33.52
C ASN A 3 0.21 3.48 32.57
N ARG A 4 -0.82 4.21 33.03
CA ARG A 4 -1.96 4.58 32.15
C ARG A 4 -1.53 5.53 31.04
N LYS A 5 -0.63 6.47 31.35
CA LYS A 5 -0.10 7.43 30.36
C LYS A 5 0.85 6.74 29.39
N THR A 6 1.75 5.88 29.88
CA THR A 6 2.66 5.13 29.01
C THR A 6 1.91 4.15 28.10
N THR A 7 0.92 3.41 28.60
CA THR A 7 0.07 2.55 27.76
C THR A 7 -0.67 3.34 26.69
N SER A 8 -1.24 4.50 27.05
CA SER A 8 -1.93 5.35 26.07
C SER A 8 -1.00 5.85 24.97
N ILE A 9 0.23 6.26 25.32
CA ILE A 9 1.24 6.68 24.34
C ILE A 9 1.65 5.53 23.41
N LEU A 10 1.88 4.34 23.97
CA LEU A 10 2.25 3.16 23.16
C LEU A 10 1.13 2.76 22.19
N VAL A 11 -0.13 2.79 22.65
CA VAL A 11 -1.28 2.54 21.77
C VAL A 11 -1.39 3.62 20.70
N SER A 12 -1.23 4.91 21.04
CA SER A 12 -1.28 5.99 20.05
C SER A 12 -0.17 5.88 19.01
N ILE A 13 1.05 5.50 19.40
CA ILE A 13 2.16 5.27 18.46
C ILE A 13 1.84 4.07 17.56
N LEU A 14 1.35 2.96 18.12
CA LEU A 14 0.95 1.78 17.34
C LEU A 14 -0.15 2.14 16.32
N MET A 15 -1.19 2.87 16.75
CA MET A 15 -2.27 3.31 15.87
C MET A 15 -1.78 4.28 14.79
N LEU A 16 -0.83 5.17 15.12
CA LEU A 16 -0.21 6.09 14.15
C LEU A 16 0.65 5.33 13.12
N THR A 17 1.35 4.27 13.52
CA THR A 17 2.10 3.41 12.59
C THR A 17 1.20 2.56 11.70
N MET A 18 0.01 2.17 12.18
CA MET A 18 -1.00 1.52 11.33
C MET A 18 -1.69 2.50 10.38
N LEU A 19 -1.59 3.81 10.65
CA LEU A 19 -1.99 4.88 9.75
C LEU A 19 -0.92 5.19 8.68
N ALA A 20 0.32 4.72 8.88
CA ALA A 20 1.35 4.77 7.85
C ALA A 20 0.99 3.70 6.81
N ILE A 21 0.24 4.13 5.81
CA ILE A 21 -0.24 3.33 4.69
C ILE A 21 0.94 2.50 4.14
N PRO A 22 0.82 1.18 4.00
CA PRO A 22 1.89 0.33 3.46
C PRO A 22 1.93 0.49 1.93
N VAL A 23 2.27 1.68 1.45
CA VAL A 23 2.09 2.09 0.05
C VAL A 23 3.23 3.02 -0.36
N LEU A 24 4.46 2.53 -0.30
CA LEU A 24 5.51 3.13 -1.12
C LEU A 24 6.14 2.00 -1.92
N GLY A 25 5.52 1.69 -3.06
CA GLY A 25 6.04 0.74 -4.04
C GLY A 25 5.14 -0.45 -4.36
N ASN A 26 4.10 -0.75 -3.57
CA ASN A 26 3.15 -1.81 -3.95
C ASN A 26 2.15 -1.25 -4.96
N ASP A 27 2.51 -1.39 -6.23
CA ASP A 27 1.61 -1.44 -7.37
C ASP A 27 0.69 -0.23 -7.47
N ALA A 28 1.35 0.91 -7.75
CA ALA A 28 0.76 2.25 -7.79
C ALA A 28 0.14 2.71 -6.47
N GLY A 29 0.44 2.03 -5.37
CA GLY A 29 -0.07 2.36 -4.06
C GLY A 29 -1.47 1.85 -3.78
N SER A 30 -1.87 0.77 -4.44
CA SER A 30 -3.14 0.08 -4.16
C SER A 30 -3.14 -0.62 -2.79
N GLY A 31 -1.96 -0.94 -2.25
CA GLY A 31 -1.81 -1.72 -1.02
C GLY A 31 -1.89 -3.24 -1.24
N GLY A 32 -1.92 -3.70 -2.49
CA GLY A 32 -1.89 -5.10 -2.90
C GLY A 32 -1.26 -5.24 -4.30
N ASP A 33 -1.38 -6.42 -4.90
CA ASP A 33 -0.95 -6.70 -6.27
C ASP A 33 -1.73 -5.83 -7.28
N ALA A 34 -1.06 -5.34 -8.35
CA ALA A 34 -1.73 -4.63 -9.43
C ALA A 34 -2.70 -5.51 -10.23
N GLY A 35 -2.62 -6.83 -10.01
CA GLY A 35 -3.45 -7.84 -10.62
C GLY A 35 -2.71 -8.49 -11.78
N ASN A 36 -2.99 -9.78 -11.98
CA ASN A 36 -2.26 -10.63 -12.93
C ASN A 36 -2.92 -10.72 -14.32
N THR A 37 -4.03 -10.00 -14.55
CA THR A 37 -4.79 -10.03 -15.81
C THR A 37 -5.45 -8.67 -16.09
N SER A 38 -5.77 -8.40 -17.35
CA SER A 38 -6.46 -7.16 -17.74
C SER A 38 -7.84 -7.01 -17.10
N SER A 39 -8.55 -8.11 -16.82
CA SER A 39 -9.86 -8.08 -16.15
C SER A 39 -9.78 -7.70 -14.67
N ASN A 40 -8.61 -7.83 -14.06
CA ASN A 40 -8.41 -7.61 -12.63
C ASN A 40 -7.39 -6.48 -12.37
N ALA A 41 -7.26 -5.57 -13.35
CA ALA A 41 -6.30 -4.48 -13.34
C ALA A 41 -6.60 -3.47 -12.23
N THR A 42 -5.53 -2.90 -11.67
CA THR A 42 -5.61 -1.79 -10.73
C THR A 42 -5.98 -0.49 -11.45
N ASN A 43 -7.02 0.19 -10.96
CA ASN A 43 -7.47 1.45 -11.53
C ASN A 43 -6.57 2.60 -11.08
N LEU A 44 -6.04 3.33 -12.05
CA LEU A 44 -5.30 4.56 -11.87
C LEU A 44 -6.19 5.76 -12.21
N PRO A 45 -6.11 6.86 -11.45
CA PRO A 45 -6.73 8.11 -11.83
C PRO A 45 -6.26 8.59 -13.21
N ALA A 46 -7.17 9.12 -14.02
CA ALA A 46 -6.88 9.76 -15.31
C ALA A 46 -6.24 11.15 -15.12
N THR A 47 -5.12 11.22 -14.41
CA THR A 47 -4.35 12.43 -14.13
C THR A 47 -2.87 12.22 -14.49
N ASN A 48 -2.16 13.32 -14.74
CA ASN A 48 -0.72 13.26 -14.97
C ASN A 48 0.01 12.95 -13.66
N ALA A 49 0.42 11.70 -13.49
CA ALA A 49 1.11 11.22 -12.30
C ALA A 49 2.15 10.14 -12.65
N THR A 50 3.09 9.93 -11.74
CA THR A 50 4.08 8.84 -11.80
C THR A 50 3.72 7.80 -10.75
N TYR A 51 3.61 6.54 -11.18
CA TYR A 51 3.33 5.40 -10.31
C TYR A 51 4.51 4.45 -10.31
N TYR A 52 4.80 3.89 -9.13
CA TYR A 52 5.83 2.86 -8.95
C TYR A 52 5.13 1.51 -8.71
N GLY A 53 5.56 0.47 -9.42
CA GLY A 53 5.12 -0.92 -9.22
C GLY A 53 6.27 -1.80 -8.75
N ASN A 54 5.96 -3.04 -8.36
CA ASN A 54 6.94 -3.91 -7.74
C ASN A 54 6.77 -5.41 -8.06
N LEU A 55 7.45 -5.88 -9.11
CA LEU A 55 7.56 -7.31 -9.44
C LEU A 55 8.76 -7.95 -8.73
N THR A 56 8.57 -8.42 -7.49
CA THR A 56 9.71 -8.91 -6.65
C THR A 56 9.74 -10.42 -6.42
N ALA A 57 8.65 -11.14 -6.67
CA ALA A 57 8.62 -12.59 -6.56
C ALA A 57 8.74 -13.25 -7.95
N SER A 58 9.34 -14.42 -8.04
CA SER A 58 9.40 -15.17 -9.31
C SER A 58 8.02 -15.60 -9.82
N SER A 59 7.02 -15.68 -8.93
CA SER A 59 5.61 -15.90 -9.27
C SER A 59 4.88 -14.65 -9.72
N ASP A 60 5.48 -13.48 -9.51
CA ASP A 60 4.90 -12.17 -9.76
C ASP A 60 5.50 -11.62 -11.06
N THR A 61 4.77 -11.82 -12.15
CA THR A 61 5.32 -11.71 -13.50
C THR A 61 4.67 -10.61 -14.32
N SER A 62 3.53 -10.08 -13.89
CA SER A 62 2.77 -9.13 -14.68
C SER A 62 1.83 -8.33 -13.79
N ASP A 63 1.95 -7.01 -13.92
CA ASP A 63 1.00 -6.04 -13.36
C ASP A 63 0.12 -5.46 -14.46
N TYR A 64 -1.17 -5.32 -14.18
CA TYR A 64 -2.11 -4.68 -15.10
C TYR A 64 -2.72 -3.42 -14.47
N TYR A 65 -2.74 -2.34 -15.24
CA TYR A 65 -3.32 -1.06 -14.83
C TYR A 65 -4.36 -0.58 -15.85
N SER A 66 -5.43 0.06 -15.37
CA SER A 66 -6.47 0.69 -16.19
C SER A 66 -6.64 2.16 -15.83
N VAL A 67 -7.10 2.97 -16.79
CA VAL A 67 -7.35 4.42 -16.66
C VAL A 67 -8.74 4.74 -17.19
#